data_AF-A0A7W1SRZ0-F1
#
_entry.id   AF-A0A7W1SRZ0-F1
#
_cell.length_a   1.000
_cell.length_b   1.000
_cell.length_c   1.000
_cell.angle_alpha   90.00
_cell.angle_beta   90.00
_cell.angle_gamma   90.00
#
_symmetry.space_group_name_H-M   'P 1'
#
loop_
_entity.id
_entity.type
_entity.pdbx_description
1 polymer ?
#
loop_
_entity_poly.entity_id
_entity_poly.type
_entity_poly.pdbx_seq_one_letter_code
_entity_poly.pdbx_strand_id
1 'polypeptide(L)'
;VRGASPFSADKNHLHHRLLDIGLNQKQTVAVIAFYNIVIIASVFLLQGTNATLYLLLVAGFAIAIAQIPFFFTKVKNKVSDSDEA
;
A
#
# COMPACT_ATOMS: atom_id res chain seq x y z
N VAL A 1 26.96 -15.03 10.33
CA VAL A 1 25.68 -14.61 9.71
C VAL A 1 24.54 -15.11 10.58
N ARG A 2 23.78 -14.20 11.22
CA ARG A 2 22.68 -14.57 12.12
C ARG A 2 21.59 -15.29 11.31
N GLY A 3 21.30 -16.53 11.66
CA GLY A 3 20.30 -17.37 10.99
C GLY A 3 18.89 -16.88 11.29
N ALA A 4 18.31 -16.10 10.37
CA ALA A 4 16.87 -15.91 10.33
C ALA A 4 16.24 -17.14 9.69
N SER A 5 15.23 -17.73 10.32
CA SER A 5 14.46 -18.84 9.74
C SER A 5 13.93 -18.42 8.36
N PRO A 6 14.04 -19.26 7.31
CA PRO A 6 13.45 -19.00 5.99
C PRO A 6 11.92 -18.97 6.03
N PHE A 7 11.31 -19.35 7.16
CA PHE A 7 9.88 -19.24 7.44
C PHE A 7 9.53 -18.07 8.38
N SER A 8 10.46 -17.13 8.59
CA SER A 8 10.15 -15.93 9.36
C SER A 8 9.05 -15.16 8.62
N ALA A 9 7.90 -14.99 9.27
CA ALA A 9 6.80 -14.22 8.71
C ALA A 9 7.29 -12.83 8.30
N ASP A 10 7.13 -12.50 7.01
CA ASP A 10 7.51 -11.19 6.50
C ASP A 10 6.63 -10.12 7.15
N LYS A 11 7.25 -9.28 7.96
CA LYS A 11 6.59 -8.18 8.69
C LYS A 11 6.51 -6.90 7.86
N ASN A 12 7.06 -6.89 6.64
CA ASN A 12 7.22 -5.67 5.84
C ASN A 12 6.13 -5.49 4.77
N HIS A 13 5.11 -6.34 4.76
CA HIS A 13 3.99 -6.24 3.84
C HIS A 13 3.19 -4.95 4.04
N LEU A 14 2.51 -4.51 2.96
CA LEU A 14 1.59 -3.37 2.94
C LEU A 14 0.60 -3.40 4.11
N HIS A 15 0.09 -4.57 4.49
CA HIS A 15 -0.82 -4.75 5.62
C HIS A 15 -0.20 -4.28 6.96
N HIS A 16 1.03 -4.71 7.25
CA HIS A 16 1.73 -4.30 8.48
C HIS A 16 2.09 -2.83 8.44
N ARG A 17 2.53 -2.30 7.30
CA ARG A 17 2.80 -0.86 7.15
C ARG A 17 1.55 0.00 7.38
N LEU A 18 0.39 -0.46 6.91
CA LEU A 18 -0.90 0.20 7.16
C LEU A 18 -1.28 0.14 8.65
N LEU A 19 -1.05 -0.99 9.32
CA LEU A 19 -1.22 -1.10 10.77
C LEU A 19 -0.28 -0.15 11.53
N ASP A 20 0.98 -0.02 11.12
CA ASP A 20 1.99 0.84 11.75
C ASP A 20 1.65 2.34 11.62
N ILE A 21 0.90 2.71 10.57
CA ILE A 21 0.37 4.05 10.35
C ILE A 21 -0.80 4.37 11.31
N GLY A 22 -1.34 3.37 12.01
CA GLY A 22 -2.40 3.52 13.00
C GLY A 22 -3.78 3.07 12.53
N LEU A 23 -3.88 2.39 11.38
CA LEU A 23 -5.14 1.76 10.96
C LEU A 23 -5.41 0.51 11.79
N ASN A 24 -6.70 0.26 12.08
CA ASN A 24 -7.12 -0.99 12.69
C ASN A 24 -7.05 -2.14 11.67
N GLN A 25 -6.83 -3.38 12.12
CA GLN A 25 -6.69 -4.56 11.25
C GLN A 25 -7.86 -4.71 10.27
N LYS A 26 -9.10 -4.48 10.73
CA LYS A 26 -10.29 -4.51 9.87
C LYS A 26 -10.27 -3.42 8.79
N GLN A 27 -9.82 -2.22 9.13
CA GLN A 27 -9.71 -1.10 8.17
C GLN A 27 -8.63 -1.39 7.14
N THR A 28 -7.49 -1.92 7.57
CA THR A 28 -6.41 -2.31 6.66
C THR A 28 -6.88 -3.34 5.63
N VAL A 29 -7.60 -4.39 6.07
CA VAL A 29 -8.17 -5.38 5.16
C VAL A 29 -9.20 -4.75 4.22
N ALA A 30 -10.09 -3.89 4.74
CA ALA A 30 -11.09 -3.21 3.93
C ALA A 30 -10.46 -2.32 2.83
N VAL A 31 -9.39 -1.59 3.13
CA VAL A 31 -8.65 -0.77 2.16
C VAL A 31 -8.02 -1.64 1.07
N ILE A 32 -7.36 -2.74 1.46
CA ILE A 32 -6.75 -3.67 0.49
C ILE A 32 -7.82 -4.33 -0.38
N ALA A 33 -8.96 -4.72 0.19
CA ALA A 33 -10.07 -5.31 -0.55
C ALA A 33 -10.68 -4.31 -1.53
N PHE A 34 -10.92 -3.08 -1.08
CA PHE A 34 -11.43 -2.00 -1.92
C PHE A 34 -10.51 -1.72 -3.11
N TYR A 35 -9.18 -1.66 -2.88
CA TYR A 35 -8.20 -1.51 -3.95
C TYR A 35 -8.31 -2.62 -5.02
N ASN A 36 -8.42 -3.88 -4.59
CA ASN A 36 -8.59 -5.00 -5.52
C ASN A 36 -9.88 -4.86 -6.34
N ILE A 37 -10.99 -4.48 -5.71
CA ILE A 37 -12.26 -4.25 -6.40
C ILE A 37 -12.11 -3.15 -7.46
N VAL A 38 -11.44 -2.04 -7.14
CA VAL A 38 -11.21 -0.94 -8.09
C VAL A 38 -10.39 -1.42 -9.29
N ILE A 39 -9.30 -2.16 -9.08
CA ILE A 39 -8.50 -2.71 -10.17
C ILE A 39 -9.33 -3.67 -11.04
N ILE A 40 -10.05 -4.61 -10.42
CA ILE A 40 -10.89 -5.56 -11.15
C ILE A 40 -11.97 -4.82 -11.95
N ALA A 41 -12.66 -3.86 -11.34
CA ALA A 41 -13.67 -3.04 -12.03
C ALA A 41 -13.07 -2.27 -13.20
N SER A 42 -11.87 -1.73 -13.05
CA SER A 42 -11.18 -1.02 -14.14
C SER A 42 -10.89 -1.92 -15.34
N VAL A 43 -10.58 -3.21 -15.15
CA VAL A 43 -10.42 -4.17 -16.25
C VAL A 43 -11.68 -4.24 -17.10
N PHE A 44 -12.84 -4.39 -16.45
CA PHE A 44 -14.12 -4.52 -17.14
C PHE A 44 -14.55 -3.22 -17.82
N LEU A 45 -14.30 -2.07 -17.20
CA LEU A 45 -14.65 -0.76 -17.75
C LEU A 45 -13.78 -0.37 -18.96
N LEU A 46 -12.51 -0.77 -18.94
CA LEU A 46 -11.56 -0.48 -20.02
C LEU A 46 -11.43 -1.61 -21.05
N GLN A 47 -12.28 -2.64 -20.96
CA GLN A 47 -12.28 -3.76 -21.90
C GLN A 47 -12.51 -3.26 -23.33
N GLY A 48 -11.54 -3.52 -24.23
CA GLY A 48 -11.58 -3.07 -25.63
C GLY A 48 -10.81 -1.77 -25.92
N THR A 49 -10.22 -1.13 -24.91
CA THR A 49 -9.29 0.00 -25.10
C THR A 49 -7.86 -0.47 -25.38
N ASN A 50 -6.98 0.47 -25.73
CA ASN A 50 -5.57 0.17 -25.98
C ASN A 50 -4.89 -0.40 -24.72
N ALA A 51 -4.37 -1.61 -24.81
CA ALA A 51 -3.74 -2.32 -23.70
C ALA A 51 -2.57 -1.56 -23.07
N THR A 52 -1.81 -0.77 -23.85
CA THR A 52 -0.71 0.05 -23.35
C THR A 52 -1.19 1.15 -22.41
N LEU A 53 -2.32 1.79 -22.74
CA LEU A 53 -2.94 2.82 -21.92
C LEU A 53 -3.43 2.24 -20.58
N TYR A 54 -4.06 1.06 -20.62
CA TYR A 54 -4.48 0.35 -19.42
C TYR A 54 -3.28 -0.03 -18.52
N LEU A 55 -2.20 -0.54 -19.11
CA LEU A 55 -0.99 -0.91 -18.35
C LEU A 55 -0.37 0.31 -17.67
N LEU A 56 -0.27 1.45 -18.38
CA LEU A 56 0.21 2.71 -17.81
C LEU A 56 -0.66 3.20 -16.65
N LEU A 57 -1.98 3.14 -16.78
CA LEU A 57 -2.91 3.54 -15.72
C LEU A 57 -2.74 2.68 -14.47
N VAL A 58 -2.75 1.35 -14.62
CA VAL A 58 -2.58 0.42 -13.49
C VAL A 58 -1.21 0.57 -12.85
N ALA A 59 -0.15 0.70 -13.64
CA ALA A 59 1.20 0.91 -13.13
C ALA A 59 1.30 2.23 -12.34
N GLY A 60 0.75 3.32 -12.87
CA GLY A 60 0.70 4.61 -12.19
C GLY A 60 -0.07 4.55 -10.87
N PHE A 61 -1.22 3.88 -10.87
CA PHE A 61 -2.05 3.70 -9.68
C PHE A 61 -1.35 2.85 -8.60
N ALA A 62 -0.69 1.76 -9.02
CA ALA A 62 0.10 0.91 -8.13
C ALA A 62 1.26 1.68 -7.48
N ILE A 63 1.99 2.49 -8.26
CA ILE A 63 3.07 3.34 -7.74
C ILE A 63 2.52 4.35 -6.74
N ALA A 64 1.42 5.03 -7.07
CA ALA A 64 0.81 6.03 -6.19
C ALA A 64 0.47 5.44 -4.82
N ILE A 65 -0.18 4.27 -4.78
CA ILE A 65 -0.53 3.60 -3.52
C ILE A 65 0.69 3.08 -2.77
N ALA A 66 1.70 2.55 -3.48
CA ALA A 66 2.93 2.09 -2.84
C ALA A 66 3.68 3.23 -2.10
N GLN A 67 3.52 4.49 -2.54
CA GLN A 67 4.13 5.65 -1.88
C GLN A 67 3.33 6.15 -0.66
N ILE A 68 2.03 5.86 -0.55
CA ILE A 68 1.18 6.31 0.57
C ILE A 68 1.80 5.92 1.92
N PRO A 69 2.12 4.64 2.19
CA PRO A 69 2.68 4.27 3.48
C PRO A 69 3.97 5.04 3.78
N PHE A 70 4.88 5.15 2.81
CA PHE A 70 6.16 5.83 2.98
C PHE A 70 6.01 7.31 3.32
N PHE A 71 5.06 8.00 2.68
CA PHE A 71 4.82 9.42 2.94
C PHE A 71 4.19 9.65 4.31
N PHE A 72 3.20 8.83 4.70
CA PHE A 72 2.51 8.96 5.99
C PHE A 72 3.41 8.57 7.18
N THR A 73 4.26 7.54 7.05
CA THR A 73 5.23 7.21 8.11
C THR A 73 6.25 8.35 8.32
N LYS A 74 6.64 9.05 7.25
CA LYS A 74 7.57 10.19 7.33
C LYS A 74 6.95 11.42 7.99
N VAL A 75 5.64 11.64 7.80
CA VAL A 75 4.92 12.75 8.46
C VAL A 75 4.79 12.50 9.96
N LYS A 76 4.44 11.28 10.39
CA LYS A 76 4.32 10.95 11.83
C LYS A 76 5.64 11.13 12.58
N ASN A 77 6.77 10.75 11.97
CA ASN A 77 8.08 10.95 12.59
C ASN A 77 8.46 12.43 12.72
N LYS A 78 7.98 13.31 11.83
CA LYS A 78 8.22 14.77 11.94
C LYS A 78 7.42 15.45 13.04
N VAL A 79 6.20 14.98 13.32
CA VAL A 79 5.32 15.57 14.35
C VAL A 79 5.84 15.26 15.76
N SER A 80 6.34 14.03 15.98
CA SER A 80 6.96 13.64 17.25
C SER A 80 8.22 14.44 17.58
N ASP A 81 9.05 14.77 16.58
CA ASP A 81 10.27 15.57 16.79
C ASP A 81 9.97 17.05 17.08
N SER A 82 8.79 17.57 16.69
CA SER A 82 8.40 18.96 16.93
C SER A 82 7.69 19.19 18.27
N ASP A 83 7.16 18.13 18.90
CA ASP A 83 6.51 18.21 20.21
C ASP A 83 7.52 18.07 21.37
N GLU A 84 8.77 17.72 21.06
CA GLU A 84 9.86 17.49 22.02
C GLU A 84 10.94 18.59 22.00
N ALA A 85 10.72 19.67 21.24
CA ALA A 85 11.55 20.88 21.15
C ALA A 85 10.82 22.12 21.69
#